data_AF-A0A250JE98-F1
#
_entry.id   AF-A0A250JE98-F1
#
_cell.length_a   1.000
_cell.length_b   1.000
_cell.length_c   1.000
_cell.angle_alpha   90.00
_cell.angle_beta   90.00
_cell.angle_gamma   90.00
#
_symmetry.space_group_name_H-M   'P 1'
#
loop_
_entity.id
_entity.type
_entity.pdbx_description
1 polymer ?
#
loop_
_entity_poly.entity_id
_entity_poly.type
_entity_poly.pdbx_seq_one_letter_code
_entity_poly.pdbx_strand_id
1 'polypeptide(L)'
;MSRKTAFRCVSLLSVLAGVGGCNVAEVETAEQAGQLEREAIVSSITEGDYVIRSVMTNKCVDVASGSTADGAKVQQYDCNGSNAQKFHISPTSDGYWKIINLASGKGLDIIDVSTALNAKVHQWSYVGGANQQFKFVSRGNNQFSFHPRHTNLAIDLYWGSADNGTEYVQYTYTGAANQLFTFDRVDGGTTPPPSSGKGCLGTNDGKTSLRFINRCSFPVTFAGNNITGGDLNSGQEACRTIGSVTDMMLTKRYWGFRKGEDPGFEHHSLAEFGFNEVFYSYNSWDWFNLSHVDAHNLPLKIIPYDLAGGTTCTGQTRSCPMDMLANCPAEGQLRNAAGQIISCVSRDRDNPNSVVARYFDAMCSQSYSWSGDDSVMAACNAEDFDIVFCPLN
;
A
#
# COMPACT_ATOMS: atom_id res chain seq x y z
N MET A 1 -43.47 -11.46 13.20
CA MET A 1 -44.23 -12.56 12.56
C MET A 1 -43.53 -12.85 11.23
N SER A 2 -42.89 -13.96 10.91
CA SER A 2 -43.04 -15.37 11.29
C SER A 2 -41.65 -16.03 11.27
N ARG A 3 -41.27 -16.73 12.35
CA ARG A 3 -40.07 -17.59 12.38
C ARG A 3 -40.38 -18.87 11.60
N LYS A 4 -39.55 -19.24 10.62
CA LYS A 4 -39.54 -20.61 10.07
C LYS A 4 -38.33 -21.34 10.63
N THR A 5 -38.58 -22.24 11.59
CA THR A 5 -37.61 -23.19 12.12
C THR A 5 -37.66 -24.43 11.22
N ALA A 6 -36.55 -24.81 10.59
CA ALA A 6 -36.45 -26.07 9.86
C ALA A 6 -35.82 -27.13 10.77
N PHE A 7 -36.61 -28.15 11.14
CA PHE A 7 -36.12 -29.36 11.79
C PHE A 7 -35.81 -30.41 10.71
N ARG A 8 -34.60 -30.98 10.72
CA ARG A 8 -34.34 -32.26 10.07
C ARG A 8 -34.07 -33.31 11.15
N CYS A 9 -35.04 -34.21 11.34
CA CYS A 9 -34.86 -35.45 12.09
C CYS A 9 -34.12 -36.44 11.20
N VAL A 10 -33.06 -37.05 11.73
CA VAL A 10 -32.37 -38.19 11.12
C VAL A 10 -33.15 -39.45 11.47
N SER A 11 -33.47 -40.27 10.47
CA SER A 11 -34.07 -41.59 10.61
C SER A 11 -33.11 -42.58 11.28
N LEU A 12 -33.51 -43.15 12.41
CA LEU A 12 -32.82 -44.26 13.06
C LEU A 12 -33.05 -45.59 12.32
N LEU A 13 -31.97 -46.27 11.95
CA LEU A 13 -31.90 -47.73 11.90
C LEU A 13 -30.62 -48.22 12.63
N SER A 14 -30.81 -48.53 13.91
CA SER A 14 -30.26 -49.65 14.70
C SER A 14 -28.76 -50.05 14.70
N VAL A 15 -28.22 -50.06 15.94
CA VAL A 15 -27.19 -50.93 16.59
C VAL A 15 -25.69 -50.71 16.32
N LEU A 16 -24.97 -50.05 17.25
CA LEU A 16 -24.04 -50.63 18.26
C LEU A 16 -23.22 -49.51 18.92
N ALA A 17 -22.87 -49.71 20.19
CA ALA A 17 -22.29 -48.74 21.11
C ALA A 17 -20.90 -48.20 20.69
N GLY A 18 -20.70 -46.89 20.85
CA GLY A 18 -19.41 -46.21 20.73
C GLY A 18 -19.50 -44.79 21.26
N VAL A 19 -18.69 -44.47 22.26
CA VAL A 19 -18.65 -43.19 22.99
C VAL A 19 -18.17 -42.08 22.06
N GLY A 20 -18.88 -40.95 21.97
CA GLY A 20 -18.44 -39.78 21.23
C GLY A 20 -19.27 -38.55 21.59
N GLY A 21 -18.64 -37.54 22.19
CA GLY A 21 -19.29 -36.31 22.64
C GLY A 21 -19.82 -35.46 21.49
N CYS A 22 -21.00 -34.86 21.68
CA CYS A 22 -21.48 -33.78 20.83
C CYS A 22 -20.78 -32.48 21.22
N ASN A 23 -19.81 -32.04 20.42
CA ASN A 23 -19.38 -30.65 20.45
C ASN A 23 -20.48 -29.79 19.81
N VAL A 24 -20.98 -28.81 20.57
CA VAL A 24 -21.82 -27.74 20.05
C VAL A 24 -20.87 -26.70 19.46
N ALA A 25 -20.69 -26.72 18.14
CA ALA A 25 -20.13 -25.56 17.46
C ALA A 25 -21.27 -24.54 17.29
N GLU A 26 -21.16 -23.41 17.98
CA GLU A 26 -22.04 -22.26 17.76
C GLU A 26 -21.95 -21.85 16.28
N VAL A 27 -23.11 -21.80 15.63
CA VAL A 27 -23.23 -21.30 14.27
C VAL A 27 -23.13 -19.78 14.37
N GLU A 28 -22.00 -19.22 13.94
CA GLU A 28 -21.79 -17.78 13.81
C GLU A 28 -22.90 -17.19 12.94
N THR A 29 -23.75 -16.38 13.56
CA THR A 29 -24.86 -15.69 12.89
C THR A 29 -24.32 -14.57 12.00
N ALA A 30 -25.11 -14.25 10.97
CA ALA A 30 -24.85 -13.37 9.83
C ALA A 30 -24.48 -11.90 10.11
N GLU A 31 -23.93 -11.58 11.29
CA GLU A 31 -23.41 -10.26 11.66
C GLU A 31 -21.99 -10.02 11.13
N GLN A 32 -21.22 -11.08 10.83
CA GLN A 32 -19.90 -10.99 10.17
C GLN A 32 -19.96 -10.65 8.67
N ALA A 33 -21.12 -10.73 8.02
CA ALA A 33 -21.24 -10.41 6.58
C ALA A 33 -21.30 -8.90 6.28
N GLY A 34 -21.45 -8.05 7.31
CA GLY A 34 -21.63 -6.60 7.14
C GLY A 34 -20.37 -5.75 7.32
N GLN A 35 -19.21 -6.34 7.68
CA GLN A 35 -17.97 -5.61 7.98
C GLN A 35 -16.98 -5.48 6.81
N LEU A 36 -17.25 -6.08 5.64
CA LEU A 36 -16.33 -6.08 4.49
C LEU A 36 -16.52 -4.90 3.50
N GLU A 37 -17.40 -3.95 3.80
CA GLU A 37 -17.78 -2.87 2.86
C GLU A 37 -16.93 -1.58 2.97
N ARG A 38 -15.83 -1.56 3.73
CA ARG A 38 -14.95 -0.36 3.82
C ARG A 38 -13.45 -0.58 3.60
N GLU A 39 -13.05 -1.70 3.03
CA GLU A 39 -11.62 -1.98 2.84
C GLU A 39 -11.12 -1.61 1.46
N ALA A 40 -10.83 -0.33 1.20
CA ALA A 40 -9.84 0.00 0.18
C ALA A 40 -8.44 -0.29 0.75
N ILE A 41 -8.04 -1.57 0.82
CA ILE A 41 -6.67 -1.91 1.24
C ILE A 41 -5.77 -1.83 0.00
N VAL A 42 -5.33 -0.61 -0.29
CA VAL A 42 -4.27 -0.30 -1.24
C VAL A 42 -3.00 0.00 -0.43
N SER A 43 -2.20 -1.01 -0.11
CA SER A 43 -0.99 -0.80 0.71
C SER A 43 0.25 -0.37 -0.09
N SER A 44 0.26 -0.42 -1.43
CA SER A 44 1.42 0.05 -2.24
C SER A 44 1.14 0.67 -3.62
N ILE A 45 -0.10 0.70 -4.13
CA ILE A 45 -0.41 1.39 -5.40
C ILE A 45 -0.63 2.87 -5.13
N THR A 46 0.11 3.69 -5.85
CA THR A 46 0.09 5.15 -5.74
C THR A 46 -0.22 5.78 -7.09
N GLU A 47 -0.48 7.09 -7.15
CA GLU A 47 -0.68 7.73 -8.44
C GLU A 47 0.59 7.66 -9.30
N GLY A 48 0.43 7.36 -10.58
CA GLY A 48 1.52 7.32 -11.55
C GLY A 48 1.33 6.31 -12.66
N ASP A 49 2.41 6.08 -13.41
CA ASP A 49 2.40 5.20 -14.57
C ASP A 49 2.85 3.80 -14.19
N TYR A 50 2.11 2.79 -14.65
CA TYR A 50 2.34 1.38 -14.33
C TYR A 50 2.26 0.50 -15.57
N VAL A 51 3.01 -0.60 -15.53
CA VAL A 51 2.74 -1.81 -16.28
C VAL A 51 1.98 -2.76 -15.36
N ILE A 52 0.79 -3.17 -15.78
CA ILE A 52 -0.03 -4.13 -15.03
C ILE A 52 0.28 -5.52 -15.60
N ARG A 53 0.68 -6.49 -14.75
CA ARG A 53 0.99 -7.86 -15.18
C ARG A 53 0.09 -8.88 -14.51
N SER A 54 -0.31 -9.89 -15.26
CA SER A 54 -0.93 -11.08 -14.70
C SER A 54 0.09 -11.87 -13.88
N VAL A 55 -0.25 -12.23 -12.64
CA VAL A 55 0.58 -13.11 -11.80
C VAL A 55 0.66 -14.52 -12.38
N MET A 56 -0.40 -14.98 -13.07
CA MET A 56 -0.42 -16.30 -13.68
C MET A 56 0.59 -16.45 -14.82
N THR A 57 0.79 -15.41 -15.63
CA THR A 57 1.54 -15.51 -16.90
C THR A 57 2.75 -14.59 -16.99
N ASN A 58 2.89 -13.63 -16.08
CA ASN A 58 3.83 -12.49 -16.14
C ASN A 58 3.68 -11.60 -17.40
N LYS A 59 2.59 -11.78 -18.16
CA LYS A 59 2.26 -10.98 -19.34
C LYS A 59 1.52 -9.71 -18.97
N CYS A 60 1.60 -8.72 -19.85
CA CYS A 60 1.10 -7.38 -19.60
C CYS A 60 -0.37 -7.27 -19.99
N VAL A 61 -1.14 -6.48 -19.22
CA VAL A 61 -2.39 -5.89 -19.70
C VAL A 61 -2.07 -4.96 -20.87
N ASP A 62 -2.82 -5.09 -21.95
CA ASP A 62 -2.50 -4.53 -23.27
C ASP A 62 -3.78 -4.04 -23.94
N VAL A 63 -3.76 -2.84 -24.51
CA VAL A 63 -4.79 -2.37 -25.44
C VAL A 63 -4.47 -2.92 -26.82
N ALA A 64 -5.38 -3.72 -27.37
CA ALA A 64 -5.14 -4.48 -28.59
C ALA A 64 -4.66 -3.58 -29.74
N SER A 65 -3.50 -3.94 -30.29
CA SER A 65 -2.84 -3.22 -31.39
C SER A 65 -2.53 -1.74 -31.11
N GLY A 66 -2.50 -1.32 -29.83
CA GLY A 66 -2.34 0.07 -29.44
C GLY A 66 -3.45 0.99 -29.95
N SER A 67 -4.64 0.44 -30.21
CA SER A 67 -5.77 1.19 -30.73
C SER A 67 -6.14 2.37 -29.82
N THR A 68 -6.54 3.48 -30.42
CA THR A 68 -7.07 4.67 -29.72
C THR A 68 -8.59 4.79 -29.86
N ALA A 69 -9.26 3.78 -30.42
CA ALA A 69 -10.71 3.77 -30.57
C ALA A 69 -11.43 3.36 -29.28
N ASP A 70 -12.63 3.89 -29.09
CA ASP A 70 -13.59 3.38 -28.11
C ASP A 70 -13.98 1.93 -28.48
N GLY A 71 -14.12 1.08 -27.48
CA GLY A 71 -14.43 -0.34 -27.67
C GLY A 71 -13.22 -1.21 -27.98
N ALA A 72 -12.00 -0.66 -28.01
CA ALA A 72 -10.82 -1.49 -28.24
C ALA A 72 -10.61 -2.47 -27.09
N LYS A 73 -10.38 -3.73 -27.45
CA LYS A 73 -10.23 -4.85 -26.52
C LYS A 73 -9.03 -4.64 -25.59
N VAL A 74 -9.24 -4.86 -24.30
CA VAL A 74 -8.15 -5.03 -23.33
C VAL A 74 -7.85 -6.51 -23.19
N GLN A 75 -6.60 -6.87 -23.42
CA GLN A 75 -6.13 -8.25 -23.54
C GLN A 75 -4.84 -8.44 -22.74
N GLN A 76 -4.39 -9.68 -22.56
CA GLN A 76 -3.00 -9.92 -22.23
C GLN A 76 -2.15 -9.97 -23.50
N TYR A 77 -0.92 -9.51 -23.41
CA TYR A 77 0.08 -9.69 -24.45
C TYR A 77 1.48 -9.77 -23.84
N ASP A 78 2.42 -10.37 -24.57
CA ASP A 78 3.83 -10.32 -24.18
C ASP A 78 4.27 -8.86 -23.99
N CYS A 79 4.99 -8.63 -22.90
CA CYS A 79 5.41 -7.29 -22.55
C CYS A 79 6.42 -6.76 -23.57
N ASN A 80 6.08 -5.68 -24.26
CA ASN A 80 6.83 -5.09 -25.37
C ASN A 80 7.24 -3.64 -25.12
N GLY A 81 6.89 -3.06 -23.96
CA GLY A 81 7.31 -1.73 -23.54
C GLY A 81 6.60 -0.56 -24.25
N SER A 82 5.64 -0.84 -25.12
CA SER A 82 4.83 0.18 -25.79
C SER A 82 3.88 0.88 -24.82
N ASN A 83 3.39 2.06 -25.21
CA ASN A 83 2.38 2.77 -24.42
C ASN A 83 1.01 2.06 -24.42
N ALA A 84 0.80 1.05 -25.27
CA ALA A 84 -0.39 0.19 -25.23
C ALA A 84 -0.45 -0.66 -23.94
N GLN A 85 0.68 -0.80 -23.23
CA GLN A 85 0.83 -1.62 -22.02
C GLN A 85 1.16 -0.80 -20.77
N LYS A 86 1.11 0.53 -20.89
CA LYS A 86 1.37 1.45 -19.79
C LYS A 86 0.10 2.22 -19.47
N PHE A 87 -0.17 2.35 -18.18
CA PHE A 87 -1.39 2.96 -17.69
C PHE A 87 -1.07 3.96 -16.60
N HIS A 88 -1.59 5.17 -16.75
CA HIS A 88 -1.65 6.14 -15.69
C HIS A 88 -2.80 5.78 -14.73
N ILE A 89 -2.46 5.49 -13.48
CA ILE A 89 -3.41 5.13 -12.42
C ILE A 89 -3.50 6.31 -11.47
N SER A 90 -4.70 6.82 -11.22
CA SER A 90 -4.94 7.95 -10.30
C SER A 90 -6.24 7.78 -9.52
N PRO A 91 -6.33 8.35 -8.30
CA PRO A 91 -7.49 8.19 -7.45
C PRO A 91 -8.72 8.92 -8.02
N THR A 92 -9.89 8.46 -7.60
CA THR A 92 -11.19 9.10 -7.83
C THR A 92 -11.83 9.41 -6.47
N SER A 93 -13.10 9.08 -6.24
CA SER A 93 -13.73 9.19 -4.91
C SER A 93 -13.87 7.82 -4.24
N ASP A 94 -14.06 7.81 -2.92
CA ASP A 94 -14.50 6.64 -2.15
C ASP A 94 -13.58 5.40 -2.25
N GLY A 95 -12.27 5.63 -2.41
CA GLY A 95 -11.26 4.56 -2.47
C GLY A 95 -11.15 3.87 -3.85
N TYR A 96 -11.80 4.43 -4.88
CA TYR A 96 -11.71 3.94 -6.25
C TYR A 96 -10.70 4.72 -7.07
N TRP A 97 -10.26 4.11 -8.17
CA TRP A 97 -9.20 4.59 -9.04
C TRP A 97 -9.60 4.50 -10.49
N LYS A 98 -9.08 5.39 -11.32
CA LYS A 98 -9.16 5.27 -12.79
C LYS A 98 -7.84 4.72 -13.31
N ILE A 99 -7.91 3.95 -14.40
CA ILE A 99 -6.76 3.36 -15.07
C ILE A 99 -6.80 3.82 -16.52
N ILE A 100 -5.94 4.79 -16.89
CA ILE A 100 -5.94 5.46 -18.19
C ILE A 100 -4.76 4.95 -19.01
N ASN A 101 -5.01 4.41 -20.20
CA ASN A 101 -3.93 3.97 -21.09
C ASN A 101 -3.12 5.16 -21.63
N LEU A 102 -1.78 5.05 -21.62
CA LEU A 102 -0.88 6.13 -22.05
C LEU A 102 -0.84 6.36 -23.56
N ALA A 103 -1.25 5.40 -24.39
CA ALA A 103 -1.30 5.57 -25.84
C ALA A 103 -2.58 6.28 -26.29
N SER A 104 -3.72 5.96 -25.67
CA SER A 104 -5.04 6.45 -26.11
C SER A 104 -5.63 7.56 -25.25
N GLY A 105 -5.18 7.72 -24.00
CA GLY A 105 -5.82 8.60 -23.02
C GLY A 105 -7.21 8.10 -22.56
N LYS A 106 -7.56 6.85 -22.87
CA LYS A 106 -8.86 6.23 -22.54
C LYS A 106 -8.76 5.37 -21.29
N GLY A 107 -9.87 5.24 -20.57
CA GLY A 107 -9.94 4.44 -19.35
C GLY A 107 -10.24 2.98 -19.65
N LEU A 108 -9.75 2.06 -18.79
CA LEU A 108 -10.36 0.73 -18.68
C LEU A 108 -11.83 0.88 -18.33
N ASP A 109 -12.66 0.05 -18.96
CA ASP A 109 -14.12 0.15 -18.91
C ASP A 109 -14.73 -1.26 -18.99
N ILE A 110 -15.73 -1.55 -18.15
CA ILE A 110 -16.56 -2.74 -18.31
C ILE A 110 -17.67 -2.45 -19.32
N ILE A 111 -17.67 -3.22 -20.41
CA ILE A 111 -18.55 -3.01 -21.55
C ILE A 111 -20.02 -2.87 -21.15
N ASP A 112 -20.68 -1.86 -21.73
CA ASP A 112 -22.10 -1.56 -21.55
C ASP A 112 -22.56 -1.38 -20.09
N VAL A 113 -21.65 -1.03 -19.17
CA VAL A 113 -21.94 -0.95 -17.72
C VAL A 113 -22.50 -2.29 -17.19
N SER A 114 -22.14 -3.38 -17.86
CA SER A 114 -22.73 -4.69 -17.61
C SER A 114 -22.33 -5.21 -16.23
N THR A 115 -23.29 -5.82 -15.53
CA THR A 115 -23.05 -6.54 -14.27
C THR A 115 -22.92 -8.06 -14.48
N ALA A 116 -22.94 -8.52 -15.73
CA ALA A 116 -22.89 -9.94 -16.05
C ALA A 116 -21.48 -10.52 -15.85
N LEU A 117 -21.43 -11.78 -15.44
CA LEU A 117 -20.19 -12.56 -15.49
C LEU A 117 -19.68 -12.64 -16.92
N ASN A 118 -18.36 -12.59 -17.07
CA ASN A 118 -17.67 -12.58 -18.36
C ASN A 118 -17.95 -11.34 -19.23
N ALA A 119 -18.52 -10.26 -18.68
CA ALA A 119 -18.53 -8.99 -19.39
C ALA A 119 -17.08 -8.53 -19.63
N LYS A 120 -16.82 -8.07 -20.85
CA LYS A 120 -15.47 -7.78 -21.32
C LYS A 120 -14.94 -6.47 -20.74
N VAL A 121 -13.64 -6.44 -20.52
CA VAL A 121 -12.90 -5.20 -20.33
C VAL A 121 -12.50 -4.67 -21.71
N HIS A 122 -12.87 -3.43 -21.99
CA HIS A 122 -12.40 -2.67 -23.15
C HIS A 122 -11.87 -1.32 -22.68
N GLN A 123 -11.36 -0.50 -23.60
CA GLN A 123 -11.14 0.91 -23.30
C GLN A 123 -12.28 1.77 -23.82
N TRP A 124 -12.56 2.86 -23.11
CA TRP A 124 -13.52 3.86 -23.54
C TRP A 124 -13.11 5.26 -23.08
N SER A 125 -13.63 6.29 -23.75
CA SER A 125 -13.55 7.68 -23.33
C SER A 125 -13.94 7.79 -21.85
N TYR A 126 -13.03 8.30 -21.01
CA TYR A 126 -13.27 8.38 -19.58
C TYR A 126 -14.32 9.47 -19.29
N VAL A 127 -15.49 9.04 -18.81
CA VAL A 127 -16.61 9.91 -18.44
C VAL A 127 -16.91 9.84 -16.94
N GLY A 128 -16.11 9.09 -16.18
CA GLY A 128 -16.28 8.94 -14.74
C GLY A 128 -17.39 7.97 -14.34
N GLY A 129 -17.85 7.10 -15.25
CA GLY A 129 -18.83 6.06 -14.95
C GLY A 129 -18.30 5.06 -13.92
N ALA A 130 -19.18 4.45 -13.13
CA ALA A 130 -18.77 3.45 -12.13
C ALA A 130 -18.23 2.13 -12.75
N ASN A 131 -18.42 1.93 -14.05
CA ASN A 131 -17.78 0.87 -14.84
C ASN A 131 -16.35 1.21 -15.29
N GLN A 132 -15.88 2.44 -15.03
CA GLN A 132 -14.53 2.94 -15.37
C GLN A 132 -13.67 3.21 -14.13
N GLN A 133 -14.18 2.85 -12.96
CA GLN A 133 -13.54 3.07 -11.68
C GLN A 133 -13.32 1.73 -11.01
N PHE A 134 -12.17 1.52 -10.38
CA PHE A 134 -11.77 0.23 -9.85
C PHE A 134 -11.22 0.37 -8.43
N LYS A 135 -11.54 -0.60 -7.60
CA LYS A 135 -10.98 -0.77 -6.26
C LYS A 135 -9.86 -1.79 -6.33
N PHE A 136 -8.67 -1.43 -5.86
CA PHE A 136 -7.58 -2.37 -5.68
C PHE A 136 -7.67 -3.01 -4.29
N VAL A 137 -7.44 -4.31 -4.21
CA VAL A 137 -7.39 -5.07 -2.96
C VAL A 137 -6.08 -5.83 -2.91
N SER A 138 -5.21 -5.47 -1.97
CA SER A 138 -3.97 -6.18 -1.68
C SER A 138 -4.25 -7.64 -1.29
N ARG A 139 -3.51 -8.56 -1.87
CA ARG A 139 -3.55 -10.01 -1.60
C ARG A 139 -2.24 -10.52 -1.01
N GLY A 140 -1.36 -9.62 -0.57
CA GLY A 140 -0.02 -9.91 -0.08
C GLY A 140 1.00 -10.14 -1.21
N ASN A 141 2.29 -10.18 -0.87
CA ASN A 141 3.40 -10.43 -1.82
C ASN A 141 3.39 -9.52 -3.07
N ASN A 142 2.99 -8.25 -2.92
CA ASN A 142 2.82 -7.29 -4.02
C ASN A 142 1.85 -7.76 -5.13
N GLN A 143 0.87 -8.60 -4.76
CA GLN A 143 -0.20 -9.06 -5.65
C GLN A 143 -1.51 -8.40 -5.28
N PHE A 144 -2.29 -8.07 -6.30
CA PHE A 144 -3.54 -7.33 -6.17
C PHE A 144 -4.62 -8.01 -7.00
N SER A 145 -5.84 -8.02 -6.47
CA SER A 145 -7.04 -8.14 -7.31
C SER A 145 -7.64 -6.76 -7.47
N PHE A 146 -8.29 -6.46 -8.60
CA PHE A 146 -8.99 -5.20 -8.77
C PHE A 146 -10.41 -5.38 -9.31
N HIS A 147 -11.32 -4.53 -8.82
CA HIS A 147 -12.76 -4.75 -8.85
C HIS A 147 -13.48 -3.51 -9.39
N PRO A 148 -14.30 -3.59 -10.45
CA PRO A 148 -15.04 -2.43 -10.97
C PRO A 148 -16.00 -1.87 -9.91
N ARG A 149 -16.16 -0.55 -9.82
CA ARG A 149 -16.95 0.12 -8.76
C ARG A 149 -18.43 -0.25 -8.72
N HIS A 150 -19.02 -0.42 -9.90
CA HIS A 150 -20.43 -0.81 -10.02
C HIS A 150 -20.70 -2.30 -9.77
N THR A 151 -19.67 -3.11 -9.53
CA THR A 151 -19.80 -4.54 -9.20
C THR A 151 -18.89 -4.90 -8.02
N ASN A 152 -19.02 -6.12 -7.50
CA ASN A 152 -18.02 -6.70 -6.58
C ASN A 152 -17.28 -7.86 -7.26
N LEU A 153 -17.21 -7.84 -8.59
CA LEU A 153 -16.52 -8.83 -9.42
C LEU A 153 -15.04 -8.43 -9.56
N ALA A 154 -14.17 -9.40 -9.80
CA ALA A 154 -12.75 -9.17 -10.06
C ALA A 154 -12.46 -9.17 -11.56
N ILE A 155 -11.44 -8.41 -11.97
CA ILE A 155 -10.85 -8.58 -13.30
C ILE A 155 -10.18 -9.95 -13.39
N ASP A 156 -10.44 -10.65 -14.49
CA ASP A 156 -10.14 -12.06 -14.70
C ASP A 156 -9.59 -12.26 -16.11
N LEU A 157 -8.44 -12.91 -16.23
CA LEU A 157 -7.91 -13.37 -17.52
C LEU A 157 -8.76 -14.54 -18.02
N TYR A 158 -9.50 -14.35 -19.11
CA TYR A 158 -10.56 -15.25 -19.54
C TYR A 158 -10.08 -16.72 -19.65
N TRP A 159 -10.70 -17.60 -18.86
CA TRP A 159 -10.37 -19.02 -18.70
C TRP A 159 -8.92 -19.31 -18.25
N GLY A 160 -8.18 -18.32 -17.76
CA GLY A 160 -6.76 -18.44 -17.44
C GLY A 160 -5.89 -18.83 -18.64
N SER A 161 -6.32 -18.52 -19.87
CA SER A 161 -5.52 -18.83 -21.06
C SER A 161 -4.23 -18.00 -21.08
N ALA A 162 -3.09 -18.63 -21.37
CA ALA A 162 -1.79 -17.97 -21.47
C ALA A 162 -1.51 -17.35 -22.85
N ASP A 163 -2.43 -17.48 -23.80
CA ASP A 163 -2.25 -17.01 -25.18
C ASP A 163 -2.26 -15.49 -25.26
N ASN A 164 -1.42 -14.94 -26.14
CA ASN A 164 -1.49 -13.52 -26.49
C ASN A 164 -2.82 -13.21 -27.15
N GLY A 165 -3.42 -12.10 -26.74
CA GLY A 165 -4.72 -11.68 -27.22
C GLY A 165 -5.91 -12.24 -26.45
N THR A 166 -5.67 -13.09 -25.46
CA THR A 166 -6.69 -13.49 -24.47
C THR A 166 -7.24 -12.24 -23.79
N GLU A 167 -8.56 -12.09 -23.77
CA GLU A 167 -9.23 -10.92 -23.20
C GLU A 167 -9.30 -10.96 -21.67
N TYR A 168 -9.40 -9.78 -21.06
CA TYR A 168 -9.80 -9.67 -19.67
C TYR A 168 -11.32 -9.47 -19.59
N VAL A 169 -11.93 -10.08 -18.58
CA VAL A 169 -13.35 -9.97 -18.27
C VAL A 169 -13.53 -9.63 -16.80
N GLN A 170 -14.75 -9.32 -16.37
CA GLN A 170 -15.10 -9.39 -14.94
C GLN A 170 -15.69 -10.77 -14.61
N TYR A 171 -15.32 -11.33 -13.47
CA TYR A 171 -15.83 -12.60 -12.97
C TYR A 171 -15.90 -12.64 -11.45
N THR A 172 -16.59 -13.64 -10.89
CA THR A 172 -16.61 -13.85 -9.43
C THR A 172 -15.19 -14.03 -8.92
N TYR A 173 -14.81 -13.29 -7.88
CA TYR A 173 -13.50 -13.47 -7.26
C TYR A 173 -13.40 -14.85 -6.61
N THR A 174 -12.38 -15.62 -7.00
CA THR A 174 -12.10 -16.99 -6.53
C THR A 174 -10.75 -17.09 -5.82
N GLY A 175 -9.90 -16.06 -5.89
CA GLY A 175 -8.53 -16.10 -5.41
C GLY A 175 -7.54 -16.82 -6.35
N ALA A 176 -8.01 -17.26 -7.52
CA ALA A 176 -7.16 -17.91 -8.52
C ALA A 176 -6.17 -16.92 -9.18
N ALA A 177 -5.02 -17.45 -9.63
CA ALA A 177 -3.92 -16.64 -10.15
C ALA A 177 -4.27 -15.82 -11.40
N ASN A 178 -5.29 -16.21 -12.18
CA ASN A 178 -5.81 -15.44 -13.32
C ASN A 178 -6.55 -14.16 -12.90
N GLN A 179 -6.76 -13.93 -11.60
CA GLN A 179 -7.39 -12.75 -11.02
C GLN A 179 -6.42 -11.92 -10.16
N LEU A 180 -5.13 -12.26 -10.21
CA LEU A 180 -4.07 -11.62 -9.44
C LEU A 180 -3.11 -10.90 -10.38
N PHE A 181 -2.72 -9.71 -9.97
CA PHE A 181 -1.92 -8.79 -10.76
C PHE A 181 -0.79 -8.19 -9.95
N THR A 182 0.34 -7.93 -10.60
CA THR A 182 1.33 -6.98 -10.10
C THR A 182 1.17 -5.66 -10.86
N PHE A 183 1.53 -4.58 -10.19
CA PHE A 183 1.53 -3.23 -10.74
C PHE A 183 2.96 -2.73 -10.64
N ASP A 184 3.69 -2.85 -11.74
CA ASP A 184 5.09 -2.47 -11.81
C ASP A 184 5.17 -1.01 -12.23
N ARG A 185 5.67 -0.15 -11.35
CA ARG A 185 5.78 1.27 -11.66
C ARG A 185 6.74 1.47 -12.83
N VAL A 186 6.35 2.34 -13.76
CA VAL A 186 7.22 2.77 -14.85
C VAL A 186 8.12 3.87 -14.29
N ASP A 187 9.20 3.45 -13.63
CA ASP A 187 10.18 4.39 -13.09
C ASP A 187 11.01 5.02 -14.23
N GLY A 188 11.05 6.35 -14.27
CA GLY A 188 12.09 7.07 -14.99
C GLY A 188 13.40 7.07 -14.20
N GLY A 189 14.13 5.95 -14.11
CA GLY A 189 15.44 5.96 -13.44
C GLY A 189 16.06 4.58 -13.15
N THR A 190 17.26 4.37 -13.67
CA THR A 190 18.14 3.21 -13.45
C THR A 190 18.74 3.16 -12.05
N THR A 191 18.76 2.01 -11.39
CA THR A 191 19.55 1.75 -10.16
C THR A 191 20.99 1.30 -10.47
N PRO A 192 22.03 1.84 -9.80
CA PRO A 192 23.34 1.19 -9.64
C PRO A 192 23.50 0.49 -8.26
N PRO A 193 24.40 -0.51 -8.10
CA PRO A 193 24.73 -1.19 -6.83
C PRO A 193 25.77 -0.42 -5.98
N PRO A 194 26.02 -0.84 -4.71
CA PRO A 194 26.42 0.07 -3.62
C PRO A 194 27.94 0.21 -3.42
N SER A 195 28.39 1.37 -2.93
CA SER A 195 29.59 1.46 -2.09
C SER A 195 29.60 2.70 -1.16
N SER A 196 30.03 2.42 0.08
CA SER A 196 30.51 3.32 1.16
C SER A 196 29.79 4.65 1.45
N GLY A 197 29.14 4.69 2.63
CA GLY A 197 28.94 5.89 3.44
C GLY A 197 27.70 6.73 3.12
N LYS A 198 27.37 6.90 1.84
CA LYS A 198 26.16 7.63 1.37
C LYS A 198 25.32 6.86 0.35
N GLY A 199 25.80 5.72 -0.14
CA GLY A 199 25.05 4.90 -1.11
C GLY A 199 24.74 5.69 -2.38
N CYS A 200 23.46 5.80 -2.71
CA CYS A 200 22.90 6.55 -3.85
C CYS A 200 22.64 8.04 -3.60
N LEU A 201 22.88 8.54 -2.39
CA LEU A 201 22.57 9.92 -2.02
C LEU A 201 23.64 10.86 -2.56
N GLY A 202 23.21 11.85 -3.33
CA GLY A 202 24.06 12.77 -4.06
C GLY A 202 23.85 14.19 -3.54
N THR A 203 24.89 14.83 -3.01
CA THR A 203 24.77 16.22 -2.57
C THR A 203 24.76 17.17 -3.78
N ASN A 204 23.80 18.08 -3.81
CA ASN A 204 23.55 19.07 -4.85
C ASN A 204 23.34 18.46 -6.25
N ASP A 205 22.74 17.28 -6.32
CA ASP A 205 22.40 16.66 -7.61
C ASP A 205 21.03 17.11 -8.15
N GLY A 206 20.34 17.96 -7.37
CA GLY A 206 19.06 18.56 -7.70
C GLY A 206 17.89 17.64 -7.41
N LYS A 207 18.11 16.48 -6.77
CA LYS A 207 17.08 15.46 -6.52
C LYS A 207 16.86 15.31 -5.03
N THR A 208 15.61 15.16 -4.63
CA THR A 208 15.30 14.74 -3.27
C THR A 208 15.21 13.22 -3.23
N SER A 209 16.12 12.56 -2.52
CA SER A 209 16.19 11.09 -2.45
C SER A 209 16.07 10.55 -1.03
N LEU A 210 15.33 9.46 -0.89
CA LEU A 210 15.24 8.64 0.31
C LEU A 210 16.06 7.36 0.13
N ARG A 211 16.93 7.07 1.09
CA ARG A 211 17.63 5.78 1.17
C ARG A 211 17.07 4.97 2.34
N PHE A 212 16.43 3.87 2.01
CA PHE A 212 15.86 2.92 2.95
C PHE A 212 16.91 1.89 3.35
N ILE A 213 17.12 1.71 4.65
CA ILE A 213 18.16 0.83 5.18
C ILE A 213 17.52 -0.12 6.17
N ASN A 214 17.58 -1.43 5.89
CA ASN A 214 17.11 -2.43 6.82
C ASN A 214 18.25 -2.88 7.75
N ARG A 215 18.21 -2.48 9.02
CA ARG A 215 19.11 -2.98 10.08
C ARG A 215 18.45 -4.00 11.00
N CYS A 216 17.18 -4.35 10.73
CA CYS A 216 16.50 -5.42 11.45
C CYS A 216 17.17 -6.76 11.15
N SER A 217 17.11 -7.69 12.09
CA SER A 217 17.58 -9.08 11.92
C SER A 217 16.68 -9.92 10.99
N PHE A 218 15.64 -9.32 10.42
CA PHE A 218 14.62 -9.95 9.59
C PHE A 218 14.29 -9.08 8.36
N PRO A 219 13.70 -9.66 7.30
CA PRO A 219 13.29 -8.89 6.13
C PRO A 219 12.18 -7.89 6.47
N VAL A 220 12.27 -6.69 5.89
CA VAL A 220 11.31 -5.59 6.03
C VAL A 220 10.68 -5.34 4.67
N THR A 221 9.36 -5.19 4.65
CA THR A 221 8.63 -4.62 3.52
C THR A 221 8.40 -3.15 3.81
N PHE A 222 8.54 -2.33 2.78
CA PHE A 222 8.36 -0.90 2.91
C PHE A 222 7.56 -0.29 1.76
N ALA A 223 6.91 0.84 2.02
CA ALA A 223 6.16 1.59 1.03
C ALA A 223 5.96 3.06 1.48
N GLY A 224 5.44 3.91 0.59
CA GLY A 224 5.05 5.25 0.97
C GLY A 224 4.01 5.86 0.03
N ASN A 225 3.40 6.97 0.43
CA ASN A 225 2.53 7.75 -0.42
C ASN A 225 3.34 8.31 -1.61
N ASN A 226 2.99 7.84 -2.82
CA ASN A 226 3.69 8.18 -4.06
C ASN A 226 5.18 7.79 -4.08
N ILE A 227 5.62 6.91 -3.17
CA ILE A 227 6.99 6.37 -3.08
C ILE A 227 6.94 4.88 -3.39
N THR A 228 7.68 4.45 -4.41
CA THR A 228 7.75 3.02 -4.79
C THR A 228 8.29 2.21 -3.61
N GLY A 229 7.54 1.22 -3.15
CA GLY A 229 7.93 0.34 -2.05
C GLY A 229 8.96 -0.73 -2.44
N GLY A 230 9.13 -1.73 -1.57
CA GLY A 230 9.96 -2.91 -1.84
C GLY A 230 10.23 -3.76 -0.61
N ASP A 231 10.89 -4.89 -0.84
CA ASP A 231 11.40 -5.76 0.23
C ASP A 231 12.91 -5.55 0.40
N LEU A 232 13.35 -5.49 1.66
CA LEU A 232 14.74 -5.45 2.06
C LEU A 232 15.02 -6.62 2.99
N ASN A 233 15.93 -7.51 2.63
CA ASN A 233 16.52 -8.44 3.60
C ASN A 233 17.42 -7.69 4.58
N SER A 234 17.76 -8.33 5.69
CA SER A 234 18.67 -7.78 6.70
C SER A 234 19.97 -7.27 6.06
N GLY A 235 20.32 -6.01 6.35
CA GLY A 235 21.52 -5.34 5.85
C GLY A 235 21.39 -4.77 4.43
N GLN A 236 20.26 -4.94 3.75
CA GLN A 236 20.04 -4.35 2.44
C GLN A 236 19.57 -2.90 2.52
N GLU A 237 19.82 -2.17 1.44
CA GLU A 237 19.35 -0.80 1.24
C GLU A 237 18.68 -0.64 -0.14
N ALA A 238 17.78 0.34 -0.25
CA ALA A 238 17.16 0.72 -1.51
C ALA A 238 16.94 2.22 -1.57
N CYS A 239 17.01 2.79 -2.77
CA CYS A 239 16.92 4.23 -2.98
C CYS A 239 15.69 4.60 -3.78
N ARG A 240 15.06 5.71 -3.41
CA ARG A 240 13.94 6.30 -4.15
C ARG A 240 14.16 7.79 -4.27
N THR A 241 14.28 8.27 -5.50
CA THR A 241 14.11 9.69 -5.78
C THR A 241 12.63 10.02 -5.67
N ILE A 242 12.29 10.96 -4.81
CA ILE A 242 10.90 11.34 -4.49
C ILE A 242 10.50 12.70 -5.05
N GLY A 243 11.47 13.43 -5.60
CA GLY A 243 11.27 14.68 -6.32
C GLY A 243 12.58 15.38 -6.62
N SER A 244 12.52 16.69 -6.76
CA SER A 244 13.66 17.55 -7.06
C SER A 244 13.66 18.75 -6.12
N VAL A 245 14.82 19.38 -5.95
CA VAL A 245 14.96 20.61 -5.14
C VAL A 245 14.29 21.84 -5.77
N THR A 246 13.79 21.71 -7.00
CA THR A 246 13.17 22.80 -7.77
C THR A 246 11.68 22.65 -7.99
N ASP A 247 11.13 21.44 -7.82
CA ASP A 247 9.71 21.16 -8.04
C ASP A 247 8.93 21.13 -6.73
N MET A 248 7.67 21.55 -6.78
CA MET A 248 6.78 21.47 -5.63
C MET A 248 6.53 20.00 -5.29
N MET A 249 6.78 19.63 -4.04
CA MET A 249 6.55 18.29 -3.53
C MET A 249 5.45 18.31 -2.47
N LEU A 250 4.33 17.66 -2.75
CA LEU A 250 3.34 17.39 -1.71
C LEU A 250 3.95 16.52 -0.61
N THR A 251 3.42 16.65 0.61
CA THR A 251 3.77 15.85 1.79
C THR A 251 3.90 14.37 1.42
N LYS A 252 5.02 13.77 1.80
CA LYS A 252 5.32 12.35 1.59
C LYS A 252 5.25 11.62 2.92
N ARG A 253 4.56 10.48 2.90
CA ARG A 253 4.47 9.56 4.03
C ARG A 253 5.15 8.27 3.63
N TYR A 254 5.88 7.68 4.55
CA TYR A 254 6.61 6.44 4.31
C TYR A 254 6.54 5.53 5.53
N TRP A 255 6.41 4.24 5.29
CA TRP A 255 6.32 3.26 6.35
C TRP A 255 7.05 1.96 6.03
N GLY A 256 7.32 1.19 7.07
CA GLY A 256 7.82 -0.17 6.95
C GLY A 256 7.29 -1.08 8.02
N PHE A 257 7.34 -2.38 7.73
CA PHE A 257 6.86 -3.44 8.60
C PHE A 257 7.62 -4.73 8.32
N ARG A 258 7.58 -5.67 9.26
CA ARG A 258 8.21 -6.98 9.03
C ARG A 258 7.55 -7.66 7.84
N LYS A 259 8.34 -8.19 6.92
CA LYS A 259 7.83 -8.83 5.70
C LYS A 259 6.86 -9.96 6.04
N GLY A 260 5.67 -9.91 5.44
CA GLY A 260 4.58 -10.87 5.66
C GLY A 260 3.69 -10.56 6.85
N GLU A 261 4.00 -9.53 7.63
CA GLU A 261 3.20 -9.05 8.77
C GLU A 261 2.63 -7.66 8.44
N ASP A 262 2.00 -7.49 7.27
CA ASP A 262 1.32 -6.24 6.89
C ASP A 262 0.19 -5.98 7.91
N PRO A 263 0.33 -4.98 8.80
CA PRO A 263 -0.64 -4.71 9.84
C PRO A 263 -1.88 -3.99 9.32
N GLY A 264 -1.94 -3.66 8.02
CA GLY A 264 -3.00 -2.87 7.42
C GLY A 264 -2.72 -1.36 7.48
N PHE A 265 -3.51 -0.62 6.70
CA PHE A 265 -3.45 0.83 6.60
C PHE A 265 -3.65 1.49 7.98
N GLU A 266 -2.97 2.60 8.26
CA GLU A 266 -2.89 3.26 9.59
C GLU A 266 -2.21 2.44 10.71
N HIS A 267 -1.62 1.27 10.41
CA HIS A 267 -1.04 0.40 11.45
C HIS A 267 0.46 0.15 11.30
N HIS A 268 1.18 1.02 10.59
CA HIS A 268 2.61 0.89 10.33
C HIS A 268 3.45 1.92 11.08
N SER A 269 4.73 1.61 11.34
CA SER A 269 5.72 2.64 11.70
C SER A 269 5.88 3.64 10.58
N LEU A 270 5.61 4.92 10.89
CA LEU A 270 5.50 5.98 9.91
C LEU A 270 6.60 7.04 10.10
N ALA A 271 7.29 7.35 9.00
CA ALA A 271 8.03 8.58 8.80
C ALA A 271 7.23 9.50 7.87
N GLU A 272 7.11 10.77 8.22
CA GLU A 272 6.38 11.76 7.41
C GLU A 272 7.25 12.99 7.15
N PHE A 273 7.08 13.53 5.95
CA PHE A 273 7.87 14.62 5.40
C PHE A 273 6.94 15.62 4.72
N GLY A 274 7.02 16.89 5.10
CA GLY A 274 6.48 18.01 4.33
C GLY A 274 7.63 18.72 3.63
N PHE A 275 7.52 18.87 2.32
CA PHE A 275 8.55 19.50 1.51
C PHE A 275 8.02 20.80 0.92
N ASN A 276 8.78 21.88 1.10
CA ASN A 276 8.65 23.16 0.41
C ASN A 276 7.21 23.63 0.11
N GLU A 277 6.42 23.85 1.17
CA GLU A 277 4.97 24.05 1.02
C GLU A 277 4.55 25.44 0.46
N VAL A 278 5.45 26.42 0.23
CA VAL A 278 5.04 27.76 -0.27
C VAL A 278 6.11 28.47 -1.15
N PHE A 279 5.86 28.58 -2.46
CA PHE A 279 6.73 29.27 -3.43
C PHE A 279 6.84 30.82 -3.26
N TYR A 280 6.01 31.44 -2.40
CA TYR A 280 5.86 32.91 -2.36
C TYR A 280 6.48 33.62 -1.16
N SER A 281 7.07 32.89 -0.21
CA SER A 281 7.93 33.50 0.79
C SER A 281 9.14 32.61 0.98
N TYR A 282 10.34 33.13 0.82
CA TYR A 282 11.63 32.47 1.03
C TYR A 282 11.89 32.01 2.49
N ASN A 283 10.83 31.69 3.25
CA ASN A 283 10.82 31.38 4.67
C ASN A 283 10.15 30.03 5.01
N SER A 284 9.72 29.20 4.04
CA SER A 284 9.25 27.84 4.31
C SER A 284 10.41 26.85 4.28
N TRP A 285 10.61 26.14 5.38
CA TRP A 285 11.61 25.08 5.53
C TRP A 285 10.97 23.73 5.19
N ASP A 286 11.76 22.80 4.66
CA ASP A 286 11.32 21.40 4.66
C ASP A 286 11.19 20.94 6.12
N TRP A 287 10.18 20.12 6.36
CA TRP A 287 9.94 19.55 7.67
C TRP A 287 9.77 18.04 7.60
N PHE A 288 10.18 17.36 8.66
CA PHE A 288 9.98 15.92 8.79
C PHE A 288 9.80 15.51 10.24
N ASN A 289 9.15 14.37 10.44
CA ASN A 289 8.89 13.79 11.75
C ASN A 289 8.82 12.24 11.69
N LEU A 290 8.77 11.65 12.88
CA LEU A 290 8.33 10.28 13.10
C LEU A 290 6.93 10.35 13.71
N SER A 291 5.96 9.63 13.14
CA SER A 291 4.58 9.62 13.65
C SER A 291 4.26 8.27 14.29
N HIS A 292 3.71 8.33 15.49
CA HIS A 292 3.18 7.19 16.25
C HIS A 292 1.69 7.32 16.52
N VAL A 293 1.06 8.37 15.98
CA VAL A 293 -0.37 8.62 16.12
C VAL A 293 -1.20 7.49 15.50
N ASP A 294 -0.79 7.04 14.32
CA ASP A 294 -1.49 5.96 13.65
C ASP A 294 -1.01 4.62 14.25
N ALA A 295 0.29 4.32 14.19
CA ALA A 295 0.87 3.18 14.90
C ALA A 295 2.41 3.14 14.94
N HIS A 296 2.93 2.11 15.61
CA HIS A 296 4.34 1.75 15.59
C HIS A 296 4.53 0.22 15.61
N ASN A 297 5.34 -0.30 14.70
CA ASN A 297 5.66 -1.74 14.62
C ASN A 297 7.14 -2.08 14.38
N LEU A 298 7.94 -1.11 13.95
CA LEU A 298 9.38 -1.21 13.80
C LEU A 298 10.06 0.05 14.36
N PRO A 299 11.18 -0.10 15.09
CA PRO A 299 12.02 1.03 15.43
C PRO A 299 12.50 1.75 14.16
N LEU A 300 12.58 3.08 14.20
CA LEU A 300 12.78 3.91 13.00
C LEU A 300 13.66 5.13 13.31
N LYS A 301 14.50 5.51 12.34
CA LYS A 301 15.35 6.71 12.42
C LYS A 301 15.42 7.41 11.06
N ILE A 302 15.29 8.73 11.08
CA ILE A 302 15.44 9.62 9.93
C ILE A 302 16.72 10.43 10.12
N ILE A 303 17.60 10.40 9.12
CA ILE A 303 18.85 11.17 9.11
C ILE A 303 18.83 12.08 7.88
N PRO A 304 18.68 13.40 8.05
CA PRO A 304 18.79 14.34 6.93
C PRO A 304 20.25 14.52 6.50
N TYR A 305 20.46 14.81 5.22
CA TYR A 305 21.74 15.21 4.65
C TYR A 305 21.67 16.66 4.16
N ASP A 306 22.53 17.51 4.71
CA ASP A 306 22.62 18.93 4.34
C ASP A 306 22.92 19.11 2.83
N LEU A 307 22.31 20.13 2.23
CA LEU A 307 22.78 20.72 0.97
C LEU A 307 24.21 21.25 1.18
N ALA A 308 25.09 21.16 0.17
CA ALA A 308 26.47 21.61 0.36
C ALA A 308 26.50 23.13 0.61
N GLY A 309 26.79 23.52 1.86
CA GLY A 309 26.79 24.91 2.34
C GLY A 309 25.77 25.23 3.45
N GLY A 310 24.86 24.30 3.79
CA GLY A 310 23.92 24.46 4.91
C GLY A 310 24.44 23.84 6.21
N THR A 311 24.46 24.60 7.30
CA THR A 311 24.63 24.07 8.67
C THR A 311 23.28 23.77 9.33
N THR A 312 22.19 23.85 8.58
CA THR A 312 20.81 23.96 9.07
C THR A 312 20.22 22.65 9.56
N CYS A 313 20.71 21.48 9.12
CA CYS A 313 20.20 20.18 9.57
C CYS A 313 21.10 19.50 10.61
N THR A 314 22.17 20.15 11.04
CA THR A 314 23.03 19.64 12.11
C THR A 314 22.20 19.41 13.38
N GLY A 315 22.18 18.16 13.85
CA GLY A 315 21.41 17.75 15.04
C GLY A 315 19.93 17.51 14.81
N GLN A 316 19.42 17.58 13.57
CA GLN A 316 18.00 17.38 13.27
C GLN A 316 17.57 15.92 13.06
N THR A 317 18.44 14.94 13.35
CA THR A 317 18.05 13.52 13.34
C THR A 317 16.82 13.28 14.22
N ARG A 318 15.88 12.46 13.73
CA ARG A 318 14.72 11.98 14.49
C ARG A 318 14.81 10.48 14.62
N SER A 319 14.69 9.96 15.84
CA SER A 319 14.92 8.55 16.13
C SER A 319 13.98 8.05 17.22
N CYS A 320 13.37 6.90 16.96
CA CYS A 320 12.70 6.05 17.93
C CYS A 320 13.34 4.66 17.81
N PRO A 321 14.45 4.40 18.52
CA PRO A 321 15.19 3.15 18.35
C PRO A 321 14.64 2.02 19.24
N MET A 322 13.68 2.34 20.10
CA MET A 322 13.02 1.38 20.98
C MET A 322 12.06 0.47 20.21
N ASP A 323 12.06 -0.82 20.55
CA ASP A 323 11.02 -1.74 20.10
C ASP A 323 9.74 -1.50 20.91
N MET A 324 8.82 -0.73 20.32
CA MET A 324 7.57 -0.38 20.97
C MET A 324 6.56 -1.53 21.02
N LEU A 325 6.76 -2.60 20.25
CA LEU A 325 5.86 -3.76 20.29
C LEU A 325 6.08 -4.58 21.55
N ALA A 326 7.34 -4.72 21.98
CA ALA A 326 7.71 -5.56 23.10
C ALA A 326 6.98 -5.17 24.40
N ASN A 327 6.71 -3.88 24.60
CA ASN A 327 6.04 -3.35 25.79
C ASN A 327 4.78 -2.53 25.45
N CYS A 328 4.17 -2.77 24.29
CA CYS A 328 2.96 -2.06 23.90
C CYS A 328 1.84 -2.23 24.94
N PRO A 329 1.21 -1.15 25.44
CA PRO A 329 0.07 -1.23 26.35
C PRO A 329 -1.07 -2.07 25.78
N ALA A 330 -1.79 -2.81 26.63
CA ALA A 330 -2.83 -3.75 26.20
C ALA A 330 -3.91 -3.09 25.32
N GLU A 331 -4.24 -1.84 25.60
CA GLU A 331 -5.22 -1.05 24.85
C GLU A 331 -4.77 -0.71 23.42
N GLY A 332 -3.46 -0.66 23.17
CA GLY A 332 -2.86 -0.36 21.87
C GLY A 332 -2.45 -1.58 21.06
N GLN A 333 -2.52 -2.79 21.62
CA GLN A 333 -2.03 -3.98 20.93
C GLN A 333 -2.93 -4.37 19.76
N LEU A 334 -2.35 -4.36 18.56
CA LEU A 334 -2.91 -5.02 17.39
C LEU A 334 -2.21 -6.37 17.20
N ARG A 335 -3.01 -7.43 17.03
CA ARG A 335 -2.51 -8.80 16.90
C ARG A 335 -2.89 -9.41 15.57
N ASN A 336 -2.00 -10.23 15.01
CA ASN A 336 -2.31 -11.06 13.85
C ASN A 336 -3.19 -12.26 14.24
N ALA A 337 -3.59 -13.06 13.24
CA ALA A 337 -4.40 -14.27 13.45
C ALA A 337 -3.70 -15.33 14.33
N ALA A 338 -2.37 -15.31 14.41
CA ALA A 338 -1.58 -16.19 15.29
C ALA A 338 -1.46 -15.64 16.73
N GLY A 339 -2.10 -14.50 17.03
CA GLY A 339 -2.06 -13.85 18.34
C GLY A 339 -0.80 -13.05 18.62
N GLN A 340 0.13 -12.93 17.67
CA GLN A 340 1.35 -12.13 17.83
C GLN A 340 1.03 -10.64 17.72
N ILE A 341 1.62 -9.81 18.57
CA ILE A 341 1.49 -8.35 18.48
C ILE A 341 2.30 -7.90 17.26
N ILE A 342 1.62 -7.29 16.29
CA ILE A 342 2.22 -6.83 15.02
C ILE A 342 2.20 -5.31 14.89
N SER A 343 1.47 -4.61 15.75
CA SER A 343 1.43 -3.16 15.79
C SER A 343 1.02 -2.63 17.17
N CYS A 344 1.49 -1.45 17.53
CA CYS A 344 1.04 -0.68 18.68
C CYS A 344 0.34 0.59 18.19
N VAL A 345 -0.97 0.71 18.43
CA VAL A 345 -1.86 1.70 17.80
C VAL A 345 -2.42 2.65 18.86
N SER A 346 -2.32 3.96 18.63
CA SER A 346 -2.97 4.96 19.49
C SER A 346 -4.42 5.17 19.04
N ARG A 347 -5.37 4.44 19.64
CA ARG A 347 -6.79 4.51 19.24
C ARG A 347 -7.43 5.88 19.46
N ASP A 348 -6.95 6.63 20.44
CA ASP A 348 -7.43 7.97 20.79
C ASP A 348 -6.34 8.99 20.43
N ARG A 349 -6.18 9.19 19.12
CA ARG A 349 -5.13 10.01 18.53
C ARG A 349 -5.14 11.47 18.97
N ASP A 350 -6.29 12.01 19.35
CA ASP A 350 -6.42 13.41 19.76
C ASP A 350 -6.16 13.63 21.26
N ASN A 351 -5.84 12.57 22.00
CA ASN A 351 -5.71 12.61 23.45
C ASN A 351 -4.26 12.42 23.91
N PRO A 352 -3.56 13.49 24.32
CA PRO A 352 -2.19 13.40 24.85
C PRO A 352 -2.09 12.55 26.13
N ASN A 353 -3.20 12.32 26.83
CA ASN A 353 -3.22 11.57 28.07
C ASN A 353 -3.55 10.08 27.87
N SER A 354 -3.74 9.62 26.63
CA SER A 354 -3.97 8.21 26.36
C SER A 354 -2.78 7.36 26.86
N VAL A 355 -3.06 6.11 27.27
CA VAL A 355 -2.00 5.22 27.79
C VAL A 355 -0.91 4.99 26.74
N VAL A 356 -1.31 4.86 25.48
CA VAL A 356 -0.42 4.63 24.34
C VAL A 356 0.37 5.90 23.99
N ALA A 357 -0.26 7.08 23.94
CA ALA A 357 0.43 8.35 23.68
C ALA A 357 1.51 8.62 24.74
N ARG A 358 1.19 8.47 26.03
CA ARG A 358 2.17 8.63 27.11
C ARG A 358 3.31 7.60 27.06
N TYR A 359 3.01 6.38 26.60
CA TYR A 359 4.03 5.36 26.37
C TYR A 359 4.98 5.75 25.23
N PHE A 360 4.45 6.25 24.11
CA PHE A 360 5.23 6.76 22.99
C PHE A 360 6.09 7.97 23.40
N ASP A 361 5.51 8.96 24.06
CA ASP A 361 6.24 10.16 24.51
C ASP A 361 7.41 9.81 25.44
N ALA A 362 7.21 8.84 26.34
CA ALA A 362 8.24 8.42 27.29
C ALA A 362 9.40 7.67 26.64
N MET A 363 9.12 6.86 25.61
CA MET A 363 10.14 6.01 24.97
C MET A 363 10.79 6.65 23.75
N CYS A 364 10.07 7.55 23.07
CA CYS A 364 10.45 8.09 21.77
C CYS A 364 10.06 9.56 21.64
N SER A 365 10.56 10.40 22.55
CA SER A 365 10.25 11.83 22.66
C SER A 365 10.61 12.71 21.45
N GLN A 366 11.22 12.14 20.41
CA GLN A 366 11.50 12.80 19.12
C GLN A 366 10.41 12.53 18.08
N SER A 367 9.35 11.83 18.48
CA SER A 367 8.27 11.38 17.62
C SER A 367 6.96 11.92 18.14
N TYR A 368 6.05 12.16 17.22
CA TYR A 368 4.73 12.69 17.47
C TYR A 368 3.77 11.57 17.90
N SER A 369 3.18 11.71 19.09
CA SER A 369 2.37 10.63 19.70
C SER A 369 0.86 10.89 19.75
N TRP A 370 0.42 12.12 19.49
CA TRP A 370 -0.99 12.55 19.55
C TRP A 370 -1.19 13.84 18.75
N SER A 371 -2.42 14.14 18.30
CA SER A 371 -2.66 14.97 17.13
C SER A 371 -2.14 16.43 17.17
N GLY A 372 -2.03 17.03 18.35
CA GLY A 372 -1.57 18.41 18.51
C GLY A 372 -0.06 18.56 18.67
N ASP A 373 0.67 17.45 18.73
CA ASP A 373 2.13 17.45 18.82
C ASP A 373 2.82 17.65 17.45
N ASP A 374 2.06 17.91 16.36
CA ASP A 374 2.64 18.22 15.04
C ASP A 374 3.50 19.50 15.10
N SER A 375 3.41 20.26 16.19
CA SER A 375 4.28 21.40 16.46
C SER A 375 5.78 21.07 16.72
N VAL A 376 6.17 19.80 16.96
CA VAL A 376 7.59 19.41 17.18
C VAL A 376 8.35 18.96 15.92
N MET A 377 7.82 19.27 14.73
CA MET A 377 8.46 18.98 13.44
C MET A 377 9.87 19.59 13.33
N ALA A 378 10.80 18.84 12.72
CA ALA A 378 12.15 19.32 12.47
C ALA A 378 12.19 20.24 11.25
N ALA A 379 12.55 21.52 11.42
CA ALA A 379 12.83 22.38 10.28
C ALA A 379 14.27 22.18 9.80
N CYS A 380 14.45 21.89 8.51
CA CYS A 380 15.74 21.57 7.92
C CYS A 380 15.71 21.87 6.42
N ASN A 381 16.84 22.29 5.85
CA ASN A 381 17.00 22.44 4.41
C ASN A 381 17.92 21.31 3.92
N ALA A 382 17.35 20.11 3.81
CA ALA A 382 18.04 18.90 3.37
C ALA A 382 17.50 18.45 2.03
N GLU A 383 18.41 17.94 1.21
CA GLU A 383 18.08 17.35 -0.09
C GLU A 383 17.74 15.87 0.06
N ASP A 384 18.48 15.15 0.89
CA ASP A 384 18.43 13.70 0.96
C ASP A 384 18.22 13.20 2.40
N PHE A 385 17.63 12.00 2.55
CA PHE A 385 17.36 11.41 3.86
C PHE A 385 17.62 9.91 3.89
N ASP A 386 18.26 9.44 4.96
CA ASP A 386 18.25 8.02 5.32
C ASP A 386 17.02 7.72 6.17
N ILE A 387 16.36 6.61 5.83
CA ILE A 387 15.27 6.01 6.60
C ILE A 387 15.74 4.64 7.07
N VAL A 388 16.08 4.55 8.35
CA VAL A 388 16.73 3.38 8.94
C VAL A 388 15.73 2.62 9.78
N PHE A 389 15.41 1.40 9.39
CA PHE A 389 14.62 0.46 10.18
C PHE A 389 15.52 -0.29 11.17
N CYS A 390 15.04 -0.46 12.40
CA CYS A 390 15.78 -1.04 13.53
C CYS A 390 17.18 -0.40 13.72
N PRO A 391 17.28 0.94 13.85
CA PRO A 391 18.55 1.61 14.08
C PRO A 391 19.24 1.08 15.34
N LEU A 392 20.57 1.10 15.33
CA LEU A 392 21.35 0.84 16.54
C LEU A 392 21.19 2.04 17.49
N ASN A 393 21.04 1.74 18.78
CA ASN A 393 21.03 2.73 19.87
C ASN A 393 22.33 3.53 19.94
#